data_AF-A0A9E2UBT7-F1
#
_entry.id   AF-A0A9E2UBT7-F1
#
_cell.length_a   1.000
_cell.length_b   1.000
_cell.length_c   1.000
_cell.angle_alpha   90.00
_cell.angle_beta   90.00
_cell.angle_gamma   90.00
#
_symmetry.space_group_name_H-M   'P 1'
#
loop_
_entity.id
_entity.type
_entity.pdbx_description
1 polymer ?
#
loop_
_entity_poly.entity_id
_entity_poly.type
_entity_poly.pdbx_seq_one_letter_code
_entity_poly.pdbx_strand_id
1 'polypeptide(L)'
;MIKQRSYSPHEPVSADIERPRPARRTYFGITSLLLAIVAALAGGIIWYNSKKSNELAIAAAERMIEEVGDNVVSHVRLLYDPIYAIIRTGSRVPELTSPAISEDPRARSLILRELRSYPQVRSIFVGFDNGGFFMIRHIAEEDGAAVRNALHAPQDAVFVNEIITADPGGDRKTRWVYLAENGDVIGRAGPVPAEYDPRQRPWYDAAKHSETVELSNLYMFASSGEPGFSVSRSFGKETPGVIGADLSVADLARFLRGQRITPASAAYIFTKKGEVIASSGLAPITKEKLQLGETLVALPRVGAWVMPSSLGWRPPTRTAGCREVAFSMWVIGPISAA
;
A
#
# COMPACT_ATOMS: atom_id res chain seq x y z
N MET A 1 -19.91 33.19 -125.16
CA MET A 1 -19.25 34.33 -124.46
C MET A 1 -18.84 33.83 -123.08
N ILE A 2 -17.64 33.25 -122.92
CA ILE A 2 -16.35 33.90 -122.63
C ILE A 2 -16.37 34.70 -121.32
N LYS A 3 -15.83 34.13 -120.23
CA LYS A 3 -14.53 34.57 -119.67
C LYS A 3 -14.04 33.58 -118.61
N GLN A 4 -13.03 32.79 -119.00
CA GLN A 4 -12.07 32.18 -118.08
C GLN A 4 -11.32 33.31 -117.35
N ARG A 5 -11.10 33.16 -116.04
CA ARG A 5 -10.17 34.00 -115.29
C ARG A 5 -9.16 33.09 -114.61
N SER A 6 -7.90 33.44 -114.82
CA SER A 6 -6.69 32.64 -114.57
C SER A 6 -6.58 32.05 -113.18
N TYR A 7 -6.13 30.80 -113.19
CA TYR A 7 -5.54 30.06 -112.08
C TYR A 7 -4.17 30.66 -111.71
N SER A 8 -3.93 30.90 -110.43
CA SER A 8 -2.62 31.27 -109.87
C SER A 8 -2.19 30.17 -108.88
N PRO A 9 -0.89 29.81 -108.80
CA PRO A 9 -0.46 28.54 -108.23
C PRO A 9 -0.48 28.54 -106.69
N HIS A 10 -0.75 27.35 -106.15
CA HIS A 10 -0.80 27.03 -104.72
C HIS A 10 0.49 27.39 -103.96
N GLU A 11 0.34 28.15 -102.86
CA GLU A 11 1.27 28.11 -101.73
C GLU A 11 0.85 26.98 -100.77
N PRO A 12 1.75 26.07 -100.37
CA PRO A 12 1.46 25.11 -99.33
C PRO A 12 1.40 25.86 -98.00
N VAL A 13 0.21 25.95 -97.40
CA VAL A 13 0.06 26.38 -96.01
C VAL A 13 0.78 25.35 -95.14
N SER A 14 1.98 25.69 -94.70
CA SER A 14 2.73 24.98 -93.67
C SER A 14 1.91 24.98 -92.40
N ALA A 15 1.21 23.88 -92.14
CA ALA A 15 0.65 23.61 -90.82
C ALA A 15 1.82 23.48 -89.85
N ASP A 16 2.07 24.54 -89.08
CA ASP A 16 2.95 24.51 -87.92
C ASP A 16 2.36 23.50 -86.93
N ILE A 17 2.87 22.27 -86.98
CA ILE A 17 2.66 21.29 -85.91
C ILE A 17 3.46 21.83 -84.72
N GLU A 18 2.80 22.61 -83.86
CA GLU A 18 3.33 22.93 -82.53
C GLU A 18 3.66 21.61 -81.83
N ARG A 19 4.95 21.26 -81.80
CA ARG A 19 5.42 20.12 -81.02
C ARG A 19 5.01 20.37 -79.57
N PRO A 20 4.20 19.50 -78.93
CA PRO A 20 3.84 19.70 -77.54
C PRO A 20 5.13 19.77 -76.72
N ARG A 21 5.37 20.94 -76.10
CA ARG A 21 6.46 21.10 -75.12
C ARG A 21 6.31 19.97 -74.10
N PRO A 22 7.40 19.34 -73.62
CA PRO A 22 7.32 18.12 -72.84
C PRO A 22 6.59 18.36 -71.51
N ALA A 23 5.27 18.13 -71.51
CA ALA A 23 4.39 18.29 -70.36
C ALA A 23 4.78 17.38 -69.18
N ARG A 24 5.66 16.40 -69.41
CA ARG A 24 6.29 15.56 -68.39
C ARG A 24 6.82 16.39 -67.21
N ARG A 25 7.50 17.51 -67.48
CA ARG A 25 8.14 18.33 -66.42
C ARG A 25 7.11 19.04 -65.52
N THR A 26 5.97 19.48 -66.05
CA THR A 26 4.90 20.12 -65.28
C THR A 26 4.08 19.09 -64.50
N TYR A 27 3.78 17.92 -65.09
CA TYR A 27 3.11 16.82 -64.38
C TYR A 27 3.93 16.31 -63.20
N PHE A 28 5.24 16.11 -63.36
CA PHE A 28 6.12 15.73 -62.23
C PHE A 28 6.17 16.79 -61.12
N GLY A 29 6.06 18.08 -61.47
CA GLY A 29 5.99 19.17 -60.49
C GLY A 29 4.69 19.14 -59.68
N ILE A 30 3.55 18.96 -60.34
CA ILE A 30 2.23 18.92 -59.70
C ILE A 30 2.10 17.69 -58.79
N THR A 31 2.53 16.50 -59.23
CA THR A 31 2.48 15.29 -58.41
C THR A 31 3.40 15.37 -57.19
N SER A 32 4.58 15.97 -57.34
CA SER A 32 5.51 16.17 -56.22
C SER A 32 4.96 17.17 -55.21
N LEU A 33 4.32 18.26 -55.68
CA LEU A 33 3.64 19.23 -54.82
C LEU A 33 2.48 18.59 -54.06
N LEU A 34 1.65 17.80 -54.74
CA LEU A 34 0.55 17.08 -54.12
C LEU A 34 1.06 16.10 -53.05
N LEU A 35 2.11 15.32 -53.36
CA LEU A 35 2.73 14.39 -52.41
C LEU A 35 3.32 15.13 -51.20
N ALA A 36 3.96 16.27 -51.41
CA ALA A 36 4.50 17.09 -50.32
C ALA A 36 3.40 17.62 -49.39
N ILE A 37 2.28 18.07 -49.96
CA ILE A 37 1.12 18.53 -49.19
C ILE A 37 0.52 17.37 -48.39
N VAL A 38 0.31 16.21 -49.01
CA VAL A 38 -0.21 15.00 -48.33
C VAL A 38 0.72 14.58 -47.19
N ALA A 39 2.04 14.57 -47.41
CA ALA A 39 3.02 14.23 -46.38
C ALA A 39 3.02 15.25 -45.23
N ALA A 40 2.91 16.54 -45.52
CA ALA A 40 2.84 17.59 -44.51
C ALA A 40 1.56 17.50 -43.68
N LEU A 41 0.41 17.25 -44.31
CA LEU A 41 -0.86 17.05 -43.63
C LEU A 41 -0.86 15.79 -42.78
N ALA A 42 -0.38 14.66 -43.32
CA ALA A 42 -0.24 13.41 -42.57
C ALA A 42 0.69 13.58 -41.37
N GLY A 43 1.84 14.22 -41.56
CA GLY A 43 2.79 14.52 -40.48
C GLY A 43 2.20 15.43 -39.41
N GLY A 44 1.47 16.48 -39.82
CA GLY A 44 0.77 17.39 -38.91
C GLY A 44 -0.32 16.69 -38.09
N ILE A 45 -1.12 15.82 -38.73
CA ILE A 45 -2.15 15.02 -38.07
C ILE A 45 -1.52 14.02 -37.09
N ILE A 46 -0.46 13.31 -37.49
CA ILE A 46 0.25 12.37 -36.61
C ILE A 46 0.85 13.10 -35.40
N TRP A 47 1.49 14.25 -35.61
CA TRP A 47 2.06 15.06 -34.54
C TRP A 47 0.97 15.57 -33.58
N TYR A 48 -0.12 16.12 -34.12
CA TYR A 48 -1.25 16.60 -33.32
C TYR A 48 -1.90 15.47 -32.52
N ASN A 49 -2.19 14.33 -33.17
CA ASN A 49 -2.75 13.15 -32.51
C ASN A 49 -1.80 12.59 -31.44
N SER A 50 -0.50 12.51 -31.71
CA SER A 50 0.46 12.03 -30.72
C SER A 50 0.53 12.96 -29.51
N LYS A 51 0.57 14.29 -29.73
CA LYS A 51 0.54 15.26 -28.64
C LYS A 51 -0.74 15.18 -27.83
N LYS A 52 -1.90 15.13 -28.50
CA LYS A 52 -3.21 15.07 -27.83
C LYS A 52 -3.45 13.75 -27.12
N SER A 53 -3.03 12.64 -27.71
CA SER A 53 -3.10 11.31 -27.09
C SER A 53 -2.23 11.24 -25.84
N ASN A 54 -1.04 11.85 -25.84
CA ASN A 54 -0.18 11.90 -24.65
C ASN A 54 -0.82 12.73 -23.53
N GLU A 55 -1.38 13.91 -23.83
CA GLU A 55 -2.09 14.72 -22.85
C GLU A 55 -3.27 13.97 -22.22
N LEU A 56 -4.08 13.28 -23.05
CA LEU A 56 -5.23 12.50 -22.59
C LEU A 56 -4.82 11.28 -21.77
N ALA A 57 -3.73 10.60 -22.15
CA ALA A 57 -3.21 9.45 -21.43
C ALA A 57 -2.70 9.85 -20.03
N ILE A 58 -2.01 11.01 -19.92
CA ILE A 58 -1.56 11.53 -18.63
C ILE A 58 -2.75 11.90 -17.75
N ALA A 59 -3.72 12.65 -18.28
CA ALA A 59 -4.91 13.03 -17.51
C ALA A 59 -5.76 11.81 -17.09
N ALA A 60 -5.79 10.75 -17.91
CA ALA A 60 -6.40 9.49 -17.53
C ALA A 60 -5.62 8.76 -16.43
N ALA A 61 -4.29 8.76 -16.50
CA ALA A 61 -3.43 8.18 -15.47
C ALA A 61 -3.54 8.93 -14.14
N GLU A 62 -3.58 10.27 -14.16
CA GLU A 62 -3.78 11.10 -12.96
C GLU A 62 -5.11 10.80 -12.28
N ARG A 63 -6.22 10.80 -13.04
CA ARG A 63 -7.54 10.43 -12.51
C ARG A 63 -7.57 9.02 -11.94
N MET A 64 -6.93 8.07 -12.63
CA MET A 64 -6.84 6.70 -12.14
C MET A 64 -6.04 6.65 -10.83
N ILE A 65 -4.92 7.35 -10.72
CA ILE A 65 -4.13 7.39 -9.48
C ILE A 65 -4.93 8.01 -8.33
N GLU A 66 -5.69 9.08 -8.56
CA GLU A 66 -6.54 9.71 -7.55
C GLU A 66 -7.65 8.76 -7.08
N GLU A 67 -8.43 8.19 -8.01
CA GLU A 67 -9.50 7.25 -7.69
C GLU A 67 -8.98 6.04 -6.92
N VAL A 68 -7.81 5.54 -7.32
CA VAL A 68 -7.14 4.41 -6.65
C VAL A 68 -6.62 4.81 -5.29
N GLY A 69 -6.08 6.02 -5.14
CA GLY A 69 -5.66 6.56 -3.86
C GLY A 69 -6.82 6.61 -2.87
N ASP A 70 -7.95 7.19 -3.28
CA ASP A 70 -9.15 7.27 -2.45
C ASP A 70 -9.71 5.89 -2.11
N ASN A 71 -9.65 4.97 -3.07
CA ASN A 71 -10.08 3.59 -2.88
C ASN A 71 -9.18 2.85 -1.87
N VAL A 72 -7.85 2.97 -2.00
CA VAL A 72 -6.88 2.40 -1.05
C VAL A 72 -7.06 3.00 0.35
N VAL A 73 -7.24 4.31 0.47
CA VAL A 73 -7.48 4.95 1.78
C VAL A 73 -8.77 4.44 2.41
N SER A 74 -9.85 4.35 1.63
CA SER A 74 -11.13 3.80 2.09
C SER A 74 -10.99 2.35 2.57
N HIS A 75 -10.25 1.54 1.82
CA HIS A 75 -9.95 0.15 2.17
C HIS A 75 -9.07 0.02 3.42
N VAL A 76 -8.07 0.90 3.58
CA VAL A 76 -7.27 0.98 4.80
C VAL A 76 -8.18 1.34 5.98
N ARG A 77 -9.11 2.28 5.86
CA ARG A 77 -10.07 2.58 6.95
C ARG A 77 -10.91 1.35 7.33
N LEU A 78 -11.38 0.58 6.35
CA LEU A 78 -12.09 -0.69 6.61
C LEU A 78 -11.24 -1.72 7.36
N LEU A 79 -9.90 -1.65 7.26
CA LEU A 79 -8.98 -2.49 8.02
C LEU A 79 -8.88 -2.05 9.49
N TYR A 80 -8.84 -0.74 9.75
CA TYR A 80 -8.56 -0.16 11.07
C TYR A 80 -9.82 0.16 11.88
N ASP A 81 -10.89 0.68 11.29
CA ASP A 81 -12.10 1.13 11.98
C ASP A 81 -12.72 0.06 12.89
N PRO A 82 -12.79 -1.24 12.49
CA PRO A 82 -13.29 -2.29 13.38
C PRO A 82 -12.45 -2.42 14.65
N ILE A 83 -11.13 -2.25 14.56
CA ILE A 83 -10.22 -2.37 15.70
C ILE A 83 -10.44 -1.22 16.68
N TYR A 84 -10.60 0.00 16.17
CA TYR A 84 -10.98 1.15 16.99
C TYR A 84 -12.31 0.90 17.72
N ALA A 85 -13.29 0.29 17.04
CA ALA A 85 -14.57 -0.04 17.65
C ALA A 85 -14.44 -1.14 18.72
N ILE A 86 -13.67 -2.21 18.46
CA ILE A 86 -13.39 -3.31 19.40
C ILE A 86 -12.73 -2.77 20.66
N ILE A 87 -11.67 -1.96 20.53
CA ILE A 87 -10.94 -1.39 21.67
C ILE A 87 -11.80 -0.38 22.43
N ARG A 88 -12.54 0.48 21.73
CA ARG A 88 -13.46 1.44 22.37
C ARG A 88 -14.55 0.77 23.18
N THR A 89 -15.08 -0.34 22.67
CA THR A 89 -16.14 -1.11 23.32
C THR A 89 -15.57 -1.97 24.44
N GLY A 90 -14.48 -2.69 24.17
CA GLY A 90 -13.79 -3.55 25.13
C GLY A 90 -13.30 -2.80 26.36
N SER A 91 -12.90 -1.53 26.21
CA SER A 91 -12.52 -0.67 27.35
C SER A 91 -13.69 -0.33 28.29
N ARG A 92 -14.92 -0.77 27.97
CA ARG A 92 -16.14 -0.59 28.76
C ARG A 92 -16.75 -1.92 29.21
N VAL A 93 -16.14 -3.05 28.87
CA VAL A 93 -16.63 -4.39 29.22
C VAL A 93 -15.98 -4.85 30.53
N PRO A 94 -16.73 -4.99 31.63
CA PRO A 94 -16.16 -5.32 32.95
C PRO A 94 -15.34 -6.63 32.96
N GLU A 95 -15.73 -7.62 32.17
CA GLU A 95 -15.01 -8.89 32.01
C GLU A 95 -13.61 -8.70 31.44
N LEU A 96 -13.38 -7.63 30.65
CA LEU A 96 -12.09 -7.31 30.04
C LEU A 96 -11.30 -6.27 30.85
N THR A 97 -11.95 -5.50 31.72
CA THR A 97 -11.31 -4.39 32.44
C THR A 97 -11.10 -4.66 33.93
N SER A 98 -11.49 -5.85 34.41
CA SER A 98 -11.28 -6.27 35.80
C SER A 98 -9.99 -7.10 35.94
N PRO A 99 -9.24 -6.98 37.04
CA PRO A 99 -8.10 -7.87 37.33
C PRO A 99 -8.45 -9.37 37.30
N ALA A 100 -9.73 -9.72 37.46
CA ALA A 100 -10.22 -11.09 37.35
C ALA A 100 -10.18 -11.68 35.92
N ILE A 101 -9.84 -10.87 34.91
CA ILE A 101 -9.71 -11.29 33.50
C ILE A 101 -8.82 -12.53 33.33
N SER A 102 -7.78 -12.67 34.15
CA SER A 102 -6.81 -13.78 34.11
C SER A 102 -7.44 -15.16 34.30
N GLU A 103 -8.58 -15.23 35.00
CA GLU A 103 -9.29 -16.47 35.30
C GLU A 103 -10.69 -16.52 34.67
N ASP A 104 -11.16 -15.48 33.97
CA ASP A 104 -12.52 -15.45 33.39
C ASP A 104 -12.58 -16.14 32.01
N PRO A 105 -13.27 -17.29 31.86
CA PRO A 105 -13.41 -17.95 30.56
C PRO A 105 -14.21 -17.12 29.54
N ARG A 106 -15.09 -16.23 29.99
CA ARG A 106 -15.90 -15.36 29.13
C ARG A 106 -15.01 -14.33 28.45
N ALA A 107 -14.09 -13.71 29.20
CA ALA A 107 -13.13 -12.76 28.64
C ALA A 107 -12.29 -13.38 27.52
N ARG A 108 -11.77 -14.59 27.76
CA ARG A 108 -11.05 -15.36 26.74
C ARG A 108 -11.91 -15.66 25.51
N SER A 109 -13.17 -16.06 25.72
CA SER A 109 -14.08 -16.38 24.61
C SER A 109 -14.43 -15.14 23.77
N LEU A 110 -14.63 -13.98 24.41
CA LEU A 110 -14.84 -12.70 23.73
C LEU A 110 -13.64 -12.34 22.85
N ILE A 111 -12.43 -12.38 23.41
CA ILE A 111 -11.21 -12.05 22.65
C ILE A 111 -10.98 -13.03 21.50
N LEU A 112 -11.13 -14.34 21.72
CA LEU A 112 -10.99 -15.35 20.66
C LEU A 112 -11.98 -15.12 19.52
N ARG A 113 -13.22 -14.72 19.82
CA ARG A 113 -14.21 -14.41 18.80
C ARG A 113 -13.78 -13.23 17.94
N GLU A 114 -13.26 -12.16 18.54
CA GLU A 114 -12.77 -11.00 17.80
C GLU A 114 -11.54 -11.37 16.95
N LEU A 115 -10.58 -12.10 17.50
CA LEU A 115 -9.38 -12.56 16.77
C LEU A 115 -9.70 -13.47 15.58
N ARG A 116 -10.77 -14.28 15.66
CA ARG A 116 -11.24 -15.11 14.53
C ARG A 116 -12.02 -14.29 13.50
N SER A 117 -12.78 -13.30 13.95
CA SER A 117 -13.58 -12.44 13.07
C SER A 117 -12.71 -11.46 12.28
N TYR A 118 -11.57 -11.07 12.86
CA TYR A 118 -10.64 -10.11 12.27
C TYR A 118 -9.21 -10.69 12.26
N PRO A 119 -8.87 -11.53 11.27
CA PRO A 119 -7.54 -12.14 11.15
C PRO A 119 -6.37 -11.14 11.10
N GLN A 120 -6.63 -9.90 10.68
CA GLN A 120 -5.63 -8.82 10.68
C GLN A 120 -5.24 -8.35 12.10
N VAL A 121 -6.02 -8.70 13.13
CA VAL A 121 -5.72 -8.37 14.52
C VAL A 121 -4.82 -9.45 15.08
N ARG A 122 -3.54 -9.12 15.31
CA ARG A 122 -2.53 -10.08 15.73
C ARG A 122 -2.75 -10.56 17.15
N SER A 123 -3.13 -9.62 18.02
CA SER A 123 -3.32 -9.82 19.45
C SER A 123 -4.35 -8.83 19.99
N ILE A 124 -5.02 -9.21 21.07
CA ILE A 124 -5.77 -8.30 21.94
C ILE A 124 -5.26 -8.51 23.36
N PHE A 125 -5.02 -7.43 24.06
CA PHE A 125 -4.40 -7.46 25.37
C PHE A 125 -4.86 -6.36 26.29
N VAL A 126 -4.65 -6.60 27.58
CA VAL A 126 -5.01 -5.72 28.69
C VAL A 126 -3.81 -5.65 29.62
N GLY A 127 -3.36 -4.43 29.93
CA GLY A 127 -2.35 -4.18 30.95
C GLY A 127 -2.92 -3.31 32.07
N PHE A 128 -2.58 -3.65 33.30
CA PHE A 128 -3.00 -2.92 34.50
C PHE A 128 -1.86 -2.08 35.06
N ASP A 129 -2.19 -1.04 35.82
CA ASP A 129 -1.24 -0.14 36.47
C ASP A 129 -0.31 -0.83 37.48
N ASN A 130 -0.78 -1.92 38.09
CA ASN A 130 -0.02 -2.80 38.97
C ASN A 130 0.98 -3.69 38.21
N GLY A 131 0.98 -3.66 36.88
CA GLY A 131 1.85 -4.45 36.02
C GLY A 131 1.29 -5.83 35.66
N GLY A 132 0.05 -6.14 36.07
CA GLY A 132 -0.69 -7.29 35.59
C GLY A 132 -0.97 -7.20 34.09
N PHE A 133 -1.01 -8.34 33.42
CA PHE A 133 -1.15 -8.41 31.97
C PHE A 133 -1.96 -9.62 31.53
N PHE A 134 -2.74 -9.45 30.47
CA PHE A 134 -3.50 -10.51 29.82
C PHE A 134 -3.46 -10.28 28.31
N MET A 135 -2.93 -11.22 27.54
CA MET A 135 -2.88 -11.15 26.07
C MET A 135 -3.33 -12.46 25.48
N ILE A 136 -4.19 -12.40 24.46
CA ILE A 136 -4.38 -13.54 23.54
C ILE A 136 -3.92 -13.12 22.16
N ARG A 137 -3.16 -13.99 21.51
CA ARG A 137 -2.64 -13.77 20.16
C ARG A 137 -2.66 -15.02 19.30
N HIS A 138 -2.65 -14.83 17.99
CA HIS A 138 -2.44 -15.88 16.99
C HIS A 138 -1.00 -16.38 16.96
N ILE A 139 -0.79 -17.69 16.79
CA ILE A 139 0.53 -18.32 16.65
C ILE A 139 0.70 -19.13 15.36
N ALA A 140 -0.36 -19.28 14.55
CA ALA A 140 -0.44 -20.29 13.48
C ALA A 140 0.00 -19.86 12.06
N GLU A 141 0.51 -18.65 11.82
CA GLU A 141 0.80 -18.16 10.45
C GLU A 141 2.27 -18.28 10.02
N GLU A 142 2.58 -17.90 8.76
CA GLU A 142 3.93 -17.93 8.13
C GLU A 142 5.03 -17.32 9.03
N ASP A 143 4.72 -16.28 9.80
CA ASP A 143 5.64 -15.62 10.73
C ASP A 143 5.56 -16.17 12.19
N GLY A 144 4.61 -17.07 12.45
CA GLY A 144 4.34 -17.67 13.76
C GLY A 144 5.34 -18.74 14.20
N ALA A 145 6.15 -19.28 13.29
CA ALA A 145 7.13 -20.33 13.58
C ALA A 145 8.19 -19.88 14.61
N ALA A 146 8.69 -18.65 14.47
CA ALA A 146 9.64 -18.07 15.41
C ALA A 146 9.03 -17.98 16.82
N VAL A 147 7.77 -17.55 16.92
CA VAL A 147 7.10 -17.39 18.20
C VAL A 147 6.69 -18.74 18.79
N ARG A 148 6.28 -19.70 17.96
CA ARG A 148 6.00 -21.08 18.38
C ARG A 148 7.25 -21.72 18.99
N ASN A 149 8.40 -21.55 18.35
CA ASN A 149 9.68 -22.07 18.84
C ASN A 149 10.10 -21.39 20.14
N ALA A 150 10.04 -20.06 20.21
CA ALA A 150 10.39 -19.31 21.42
C ALA A 150 9.55 -19.72 22.64
N LEU A 151 8.25 -20.00 22.42
CA LEU A 151 7.33 -20.39 23.48
C LEU A 151 7.23 -21.91 23.68
N HIS A 152 7.96 -22.73 22.91
CA HIS A 152 7.82 -24.18 22.89
C HIS A 152 6.34 -24.64 22.78
N ALA A 153 5.54 -23.91 21.98
CA ALA A 153 4.11 -24.15 21.91
C ALA A 153 3.79 -25.46 21.15
N PRO A 154 2.79 -26.25 21.59
CA PRO A 154 2.35 -27.45 20.88
C PRO A 154 2.00 -27.18 19.42
N GLN A 155 2.20 -28.14 18.51
CA GLN A 155 1.95 -27.95 17.07
C GLN A 155 0.49 -27.57 16.78
N ASP A 156 -0.46 -28.18 17.47
CA ASP A 156 -1.90 -27.95 17.28
C ASP A 156 -2.39 -26.64 17.91
N ALA A 157 -1.52 -25.89 18.59
CA ALA A 157 -1.90 -24.61 19.18
C ALA A 157 -2.02 -23.56 18.07
N VAL A 158 -3.16 -22.87 18.05
CA VAL A 158 -3.45 -21.75 17.15
C VAL A 158 -3.36 -20.43 17.89
N PHE A 159 -3.72 -20.40 19.16
CA PHE A 159 -3.60 -19.21 20.00
C PHE A 159 -2.74 -19.50 21.23
N VAL A 160 -2.16 -18.43 21.77
CA VAL A 160 -1.57 -18.44 23.11
C VAL A 160 -2.17 -17.32 23.92
N ASN A 161 -2.53 -17.64 25.16
CA ASN A 161 -2.91 -16.69 26.18
C ASN A 161 -1.75 -16.50 27.15
N GLU A 162 -1.15 -15.32 27.18
CA GLU A 162 -0.10 -14.92 28.11
C GLU A 162 -0.71 -14.11 29.25
N ILE A 163 -0.41 -14.52 30.48
CA ILE A 163 -1.00 -13.95 31.69
C ILE A 163 0.13 -13.62 32.66
N ILE A 164 0.20 -12.35 33.06
CA ILE A 164 1.11 -11.87 34.11
C ILE A 164 0.29 -11.47 35.33
N THR A 165 0.57 -12.12 36.45
CA THR A 165 0.01 -11.74 37.76
C THR A 165 1.06 -11.00 38.56
N ALA A 166 0.66 -9.92 39.22
CA ALA A 166 1.50 -9.19 40.16
C ALA A 166 1.04 -9.48 41.59
N ASP A 167 1.96 -9.99 42.42
CA ASP A 167 1.71 -10.22 43.84
C ASP A 167 1.82 -8.89 44.61
N PRO A 168 1.22 -8.75 45.81
CA PRO A 168 1.29 -7.50 46.60
C PRO A 168 2.72 -7.04 46.94
N GLY A 169 3.70 -7.95 46.92
CA GLY A 169 5.12 -7.66 47.11
C GLY A 169 5.84 -7.11 45.87
N GLY A 170 5.15 -6.96 44.73
CA GLY A 170 5.72 -6.47 43.48
C GLY A 170 6.35 -7.55 42.59
N ASP A 171 6.45 -8.78 43.08
CA ASP A 171 6.88 -9.92 42.28
C ASP A 171 5.84 -10.24 41.20
N ARG A 172 6.32 -10.40 39.97
CA ARG A 172 5.46 -10.72 38.83
C ARG A 172 5.82 -12.06 38.24
N LYS A 173 4.79 -12.84 37.92
CA LYS A 173 4.93 -14.16 37.32
C LYS A 173 4.12 -14.22 36.04
N THR A 174 4.75 -14.74 34.99
CA THR A 174 4.09 -14.99 33.70
C THR A 174 3.78 -16.47 33.55
N ARG A 175 2.62 -16.76 32.97
CA ARG A 175 2.20 -18.11 32.58
C ARG A 175 1.54 -18.06 31.20
N TRP A 176 1.68 -19.14 30.45
CA TRP A 176 1.07 -19.29 29.13
C TRP A 176 0.03 -20.41 29.13
N VAL A 177 -1.05 -20.21 28.40
CA VAL A 177 -2.07 -21.22 28.11
C VAL A 177 -2.18 -21.34 26.59
N TYR A 178 -1.87 -22.52 26.05
CA TYR A 178 -1.95 -22.79 24.62
C TYR A 178 -3.35 -23.30 24.26
N LEU A 179 -3.92 -22.73 23.21
CA LEU A 179 -5.30 -22.95 22.81
C LEU A 179 -5.35 -23.47 21.37
N ALA A 180 -6.16 -24.50 21.14
CA ALA A 180 -6.50 -24.98 19.79
C ALA A 180 -7.40 -23.98 19.04
N GLU A 181 -7.64 -24.23 17.75
CA GLU A 181 -8.53 -23.42 16.90
C GLU A 181 -9.89 -23.18 17.55
N ASN A 182 -10.50 -24.21 18.13
CA ASN A 182 -11.81 -24.12 18.78
C ASN A 182 -11.79 -23.38 20.14
N GLY A 183 -10.61 -23.08 20.69
CA GLY A 183 -10.42 -22.42 21.99
C GLY A 183 -10.15 -23.38 23.16
N ASP A 184 -10.10 -24.69 22.89
CA ASP A 184 -9.78 -25.69 23.90
C ASP A 184 -8.34 -25.55 24.39
N VAL A 185 -8.13 -25.77 25.68
CA VAL A 185 -6.80 -25.71 26.26
C VAL A 185 -6.07 -27.01 25.97
N ILE A 186 -4.95 -26.91 25.25
CA ILE A 186 -4.12 -28.06 24.86
C ILE A 186 -2.74 -28.07 25.50
N GLY A 187 -2.40 -27.03 26.27
CA GLY A 187 -1.16 -26.99 27.02
C GLY A 187 -1.04 -25.76 27.92
N ARG A 188 -0.05 -25.80 28.82
CA ARG A 188 0.30 -24.70 29.72
C ARG A 188 1.81 -24.65 29.93
N ALA A 189 2.34 -23.47 30.23
CA ALA A 189 3.74 -23.27 30.63
C ALA A 189 3.86 -22.21 31.74
N GLY A 190 4.95 -22.28 32.51
CA GLY A 190 5.18 -21.45 33.70
C GLY A 190 4.45 -21.97 34.95
N PRO A 191 4.34 -21.17 36.03
CA PRO A 191 4.77 -19.77 36.11
C PRO A 191 6.29 -19.60 36.19
N VAL A 192 6.81 -18.54 35.57
CA VAL A 192 8.21 -18.09 35.68
C VAL A 192 8.25 -16.58 36.00
N PRO A 193 9.37 -16.02 36.49
CA PRO A 193 9.49 -14.57 36.67
C PRO A 193 9.14 -13.81 35.38
N ALA A 194 8.33 -12.76 35.49
CA ALA A 194 7.89 -11.98 34.33
C ALA A 194 8.94 -10.95 33.92
N GLU A 195 9.50 -11.11 32.72
CA GLU A 195 10.42 -10.13 32.12
C GLU A 195 9.67 -8.96 31.45
N TYR A 196 8.47 -9.22 30.93
CA TYR A 196 7.66 -8.22 30.24
C TYR A 196 6.91 -7.30 31.23
N ASP A 197 7.00 -6.00 31.00
CA ASP A 197 6.19 -4.98 31.69
C ASP A 197 5.31 -4.23 30.69
N PRO A 198 3.97 -4.35 30.75
CA PRO A 198 3.08 -3.63 29.84
C PRO A 198 3.20 -2.11 29.97
N ARG A 199 3.55 -1.59 31.14
CA ARG A 199 3.54 -0.15 31.45
C ARG A 199 4.73 0.60 30.83
N GLN A 200 5.75 -0.12 30.41
CA GLN A 200 6.94 0.42 29.75
C GLN A 200 6.81 0.41 28.21
N ARG A 201 5.62 0.06 27.69
CA ARG A 201 5.42 -0.13 26.26
C ARG A 201 4.78 1.11 25.62
N PRO A 202 5.15 1.44 24.36
CA PRO A 202 4.60 2.60 23.66
C PRO A 202 3.07 2.65 23.62
N TRP A 203 2.40 1.51 23.50
CA TRP A 203 0.94 1.42 23.48
C TRP A 203 0.28 1.81 24.80
N TYR A 204 0.93 1.51 25.93
CA TYR A 204 0.42 1.84 27.26
C TYR A 204 0.64 3.33 27.51
N ASP A 205 1.85 3.83 27.21
CA ASP A 205 2.18 5.25 27.37
C ASP A 205 1.31 6.16 26.51
N ALA A 206 0.99 5.76 25.27
CA ALA A 206 0.13 6.52 24.38
C ALA A 206 -1.28 6.71 24.96
N ALA A 207 -1.83 5.68 25.61
CA ALA A 207 -3.24 5.66 25.99
C ALA A 207 -3.52 5.89 27.48
N LYS A 208 -2.56 5.71 28.39
CA LYS A 208 -2.79 5.70 29.86
C LYS A 208 -3.46 6.94 30.43
N HIS A 209 -3.37 8.09 29.75
CA HIS A 209 -4.02 9.34 30.14
C HIS A 209 -5.01 9.87 29.10
N SER A 210 -5.35 9.05 28.09
CA SER A 210 -6.29 9.42 27.04
C SER A 210 -7.66 8.78 27.26
N GLU A 211 -8.72 9.57 27.12
CA GLU A 211 -10.11 9.08 27.13
C GLU A 211 -10.57 8.55 25.76
N THR A 212 -9.78 8.81 24.71
CA THR A 212 -10.00 8.37 23.34
C THR A 212 -9.19 7.12 23.00
N VAL A 213 -9.47 6.55 21.82
CA VAL A 213 -8.64 5.45 21.30
C VAL A 213 -7.41 6.07 20.65
N GLU A 214 -6.23 5.65 21.09
CA GLU A 214 -4.95 6.16 20.64
C GLU A 214 -4.22 5.14 19.76
N LEU A 215 -3.34 5.64 18.90
CA LEU A 215 -2.44 4.83 18.08
C LEU A 215 -1.00 5.06 18.56
N SER A 216 -0.27 4.00 18.83
CA SER A 216 1.15 4.10 19.19
C SER A 216 2.00 4.57 18.01
N ASN A 217 3.24 5.00 18.28
CA ASN A 217 4.26 5.05 17.23
C ASN A 217 4.65 3.63 16.78
N LEU A 218 5.33 3.51 15.62
CA LEU A 218 5.90 2.25 15.15
C LEU A 218 6.94 1.73 16.16
N TYR A 219 6.84 0.47 16.57
CA TYR A 219 7.78 -0.15 17.50
C TYR A 219 7.87 -1.66 17.27
N MET A 220 8.86 -2.32 17.92
CA MET A 220 8.96 -3.78 17.91
C MET A 220 8.07 -4.39 19.00
N PHE A 221 7.18 -5.29 18.61
CA PHE A 221 6.40 -6.09 19.54
C PHE A 221 7.31 -7.02 20.34
N ALA A 222 7.16 -7.03 21.66
CA ALA A 222 7.98 -7.88 22.54
C ALA A 222 7.64 -9.36 22.36
N SER A 223 6.38 -9.66 22.06
CA SER A 223 5.85 -11.03 21.96
C SER A 223 6.26 -11.74 20.67
N SER A 224 6.37 -11.03 19.54
CA SER A 224 6.72 -11.62 18.23
C SER A 224 8.06 -11.14 17.67
N GLY A 225 8.59 -10.01 18.12
CA GLY A 225 9.75 -9.37 17.49
C GLY A 225 9.44 -8.79 16.11
N GLU A 226 8.16 -8.54 15.79
CA GLU A 226 7.72 -7.91 14.54
C GLU A 226 7.53 -6.39 14.73
N PRO A 227 7.76 -5.57 13.70
CA PRO A 227 7.42 -4.15 13.74
C PRO A 227 5.91 -3.95 13.52
N GLY A 228 5.32 -3.05 14.31
CA GLY A 228 3.91 -2.71 14.17
C GLY A 228 3.45 -1.54 15.03
N PHE A 229 2.15 -1.32 15.01
CA PHE A 229 1.46 -0.32 15.82
C PHE A 229 0.45 -1.01 16.70
N SER A 230 0.11 -0.36 17.82
CA SER A 230 -1.00 -0.80 18.64
C SER A 230 -2.05 0.29 18.73
N VAL A 231 -3.30 -0.13 18.63
CA VAL A 231 -4.47 0.69 18.94
C VAL A 231 -4.83 0.43 20.39
N SER A 232 -4.91 1.45 21.23
CA SER A 232 -5.09 1.27 22.67
C SER A 232 -5.98 2.35 23.30
N ARG A 233 -6.55 2.04 24.46
CA ARG A 233 -7.41 2.96 25.22
C ARG A 233 -7.35 2.67 26.71
N SER A 234 -7.32 3.72 27.53
CA SER A 234 -7.42 3.57 28.98
C SER A 234 -8.82 3.16 29.43
N PHE A 235 -8.89 2.52 30.61
CA PHE A 235 -10.14 2.22 31.30
C PHE A 235 -9.92 2.27 32.81
N GLY A 236 -11.04 2.28 33.54
CA GLY A 236 -11.06 2.12 35.00
C GLY A 236 -10.61 3.36 35.77
N LYS A 237 -11.30 3.66 36.87
CA LYS A 237 -10.84 4.64 37.87
C LYS A 237 -10.28 3.96 39.11
N GLU A 238 -10.93 2.89 39.56
CA GLU A 238 -10.53 2.10 40.74
C GLU A 238 -9.46 1.05 40.41
N THR A 239 -9.52 0.50 39.19
CA THR A 239 -8.51 -0.42 38.64
C THR A 239 -8.05 0.12 37.28
N PRO A 240 -7.20 1.16 37.27
CA PRO A 240 -6.72 1.76 36.03
C PRO A 240 -5.94 0.74 35.18
N GLY A 241 -6.20 0.77 33.88
CA GLY A 241 -5.49 -0.04 32.92
C GLY A 241 -5.68 0.45 31.51
N VAL A 242 -5.08 -0.26 30.57
CA VAL A 242 -5.14 0.03 29.14
C VAL A 242 -5.43 -1.29 28.41
N ILE A 243 -6.42 -1.26 27.54
CA ILE A 243 -6.72 -2.33 26.58
C ILE A 243 -6.16 -1.94 25.22
N GLY A 244 -5.61 -2.89 24.47
CA GLY A 244 -5.10 -2.64 23.14
C GLY A 244 -5.11 -3.86 22.23
N ALA A 245 -4.81 -3.60 20.97
CA ALA A 245 -4.66 -4.60 19.92
C ALA A 245 -3.48 -4.26 19.02
N ASP A 246 -2.76 -5.28 18.57
CA ASP A 246 -1.60 -5.11 17.68
C ASP A 246 -1.98 -5.27 16.21
N LEU A 247 -1.41 -4.39 15.40
CA LEU A 247 -1.37 -4.49 13.94
C LEU A 247 0.07 -4.55 13.46
N SER A 248 0.44 -5.62 12.76
CA SER A 248 1.78 -5.74 12.21
C SER A 248 1.92 -4.95 10.90
N VAL A 249 3.12 -4.45 10.65
CA VAL A 249 3.47 -3.88 9.34
C VAL A 249 3.37 -4.92 8.22
N ALA A 250 3.65 -6.20 8.53
CA ALA A 250 3.56 -7.30 7.58
C ALA A 250 2.13 -7.50 7.07
N ASP A 251 1.14 -7.44 7.96
CA ASP A 251 -0.28 -7.56 7.61
C ASP A 251 -0.74 -6.38 6.76
N LEU A 252 -0.31 -5.17 7.10
CA LEU A 252 -0.57 -3.98 6.30
C LEU A 252 0.06 -4.07 4.90
N ALA A 253 1.29 -4.57 4.80
CA ALA A 253 1.94 -4.80 3.52
C ALA A 253 1.22 -5.90 2.71
N ARG A 254 0.74 -6.98 3.35
CA ARG A 254 -0.04 -8.05 2.72
C ARG A 254 -1.36 -7.49 2.18
N PHE A 255 -2.03 -6.66 2.96
CA PHE A 255 -3.23 -5.96 2.55
C PHE A 255 -2.97 -5.09 1.30
N LEU A 256 -1.94 -4.25 1.32
CA LEU A 256 -1.57 -3.41 0.18
C LEU A 256 -1.23 -4.22 -1.08
N ARG A 257 -0.64 -5.41 -0.95
CA ARG A 257 -0.39 -6.32 -2.09
C ARG A 257 -1.69 -6.82 -2.72
N GLY A 258 -2.72 -7.06 -1.90
CA GLY A 258 -4.05 -7.46 -2.38
C GLY A 258 -4.82 -6.36 -3.10
N GLN A 259 -4.48 -5.09 -2.86
CA GLN A 259 -5.12 -3.93 -3.49
C GLN A 259 -4.45 -3.47 -4.80
N ARG A 260 -3.53 -4.28 -5.37
CA ARG A 260 -2.83 -3.92 -6.62
C ARG A 260 -3.77 -3.99 -7.81
N ILE A 261 -3.83 -2.91 -8.58
CA ILE A 261 -4.72 -2.80 -9.74
C ILE A 261 -4.01 -3.22 -11.03
N THR A 262 -2.73 -2.87 -11.16
CA THR A 262 -1.88 -3.34 -12.25
C THR A 262 -0.60 -3.99 -11.70
N PRO A 263 0.00 -4.95 -12.42
CA PRO A 263 1.27 -5.56 -12.00
C PRO A 263 2.41 -4.55 -11.81
N ALA A 264 2.38 -3.43 -12.52
CA ALA A 264 3.36 -2.35 -12.45
C ALA A 264 3.01 -1.26 -11.41
N SER A 265 1.90 -1.40 -10.69
CA SER A 265 1.50 -0.45 -9.63
C SER A 265 2.18 -0.78 -8.29
N ALA A 266 2.47 0.26 -7.51
CA ALA A 266 2.91 0.14 -6.13
C ALA A 266 2.13 1.09 -5.22
N ALA A 267 1.74 0.60 -4.05
CA ALA A 267 1.13 1.36 -2.98
C ALA A 267 2.11 1.49 -1.82
N TYR A 268 2.05 2.63 -1.14
CA TYR A 268 2.89 2.97 0.01
C TYR A 268 2.03 3.62 1.09
N ILE A 269 2.28 3.25 2.34
CA ILE A 269 1.80 3.99 3.51
C ILE A 269 3.01 4.61 4.16
N PHE A 270 2.93 5.90 4.50
CA PHE A 270 4.02 6.62 5.13
C PHE A 270 3.54 7.49 6.29
N THR A 271 4.44 7.77 7.23
CA THR A 271 4.17 8.69 8.35
C THR A 271 4.15 10.13 7.86
N LYS A 272 3.65 11.07 8.69
CA LYS A 272 3.74 12.52 8.41
C LYS A 272 5.18 13.02 8.20
N LYS A 273 6.18 12.27 8.65
CA LYS A 273 7.61 12.57 8.48
C LYS A 273 8.19 12.02 7.16
N GLY A 274 7.38 11.35 6.34
CA GLY A 274 7.79 10.76 5.06
C GLY A 274 8.40 9.36 5.18
N GLU A 275 8.30 8.72 6.35
CA GLU A 275 8.85 7.39 6.59
C GLU A 275 7.89 6.33 6.05
N VAL A 276 8.37 5.38 5.24
CA VAL A 276 7.51 4.32 4.70
C VAL A 276 7.23 3.30 5.80
N ILE A 277 5.95 3.07 6.08
CA ILE A 277 5.43 2.10 7.05
C ILE A 277 5.16 0.77 6.37
N ALA A 278 4.55 0.76 5.18
CA ALA A 278 4.23 -0.46 4.46
C ALA A 278 4.26 -0.20 2.95
N SER A 279 4.50 -1.26 2.18
CA SER A 279 4.52 -1.20 0.72
C SER A 279 3.97 -2.48 0.10
N SER A 280 3.34 -2.34 -1.06
CA SER A 280 2.95 -3.49 -1.90
C SER A 280 4.11 -4.08 -2.72
N GLY A 281 5.30 -3.45 -2.74
CA GLY A 281 6.38 -3.82 -3.68
C GLY A 281 7.82 -3.65 -3.20
N LEU A 282 8.06 -3.10 -1.99
CA LEU A 282 9.41 -2.99 -1.40
C LEU A 282 9.65 -4.00 -0.28
N ALA A 283 10.92 -4.24 0.04
CA ALA A 283 11.35 -5.14 1.10
C ALA A 283 10.76 -4.72 2.47
N PRO A 284 10.45 -5.67 3.37
CA PRO A 284 9.89 -5.40 4.68
C PRO A 284 10.76 -4.43 5.51
N ILE A 285 10.14 -3.70 6.42
CA ILE A 285 10.85 -3.01 7.51
C ILE A 285 11.33 -4.10 8.48
N THR A 286 12.63 -4.15 8.75
CA THR A 286 13.22 -5.13 9.67
C THR A 286 13.61 -4.50 11.00
N LYS A 287 13.89 -5.34 11.99
CA LYS A 287 14.33 -4.93 13.33
C LYS A 287 15.59 -4.07 13.27
N GLU A 288 16.55 -4.43 12.42
CA GLU A 288 17.83 -3.70 12.26
C GLU A 288 17.57 -2.28 11.76
N LYS A 289 16.71 -2.13 10.74
CA LYS A 289 16.32 -0.83 10.19
C LYS A 289 15.63 0.04 11.24
N LEU A 290 14.73 -0.52 12.04
CA LEU A 290 14.05 0.24 13.09
C LEU A 290 15.03 0.69 14.20
N GLN A 291 15.98 -0.17 14.58
CA GLN A 291 17.00 0.17 15.58
C GLN A 291 17.97 1.26 15.10
N LEU A 292 18.27 1.27 13.80
CA LEU A 292 19.10 2.30 13.16
C LEU A 292 18.34 3.60 12.90
N GLY A 293 17.04 3.67 13.20
CA GLY A 293 16.18 4.80 12.85
C GLY A 293 15.95 4.94 11.34
N GLU A 294 16.27 3.91 10.55
CA GLU A 294 16.13 3.83 9.11
C GLU A 294 14.72 3.34 8.72
N THR A 295 13.72 4.16 9.01
CA THR A 295 12.32 3.96 8.55
C THR A 295 12.09 4.58 7.17
N LEU A 296 13.08 5.29 6.64
CA LEU A 296 13.06 5.90 5.31
C LEU A 296 13.47 4.88 4.24
N VAL A 297 12.50 4.19 3.67
CA VAL A 297 12.71 3.58 2.35
C VAL A 297 12.52 4.68 1.31
N ALA A 298 13.62 5.09 0.66
CA ALA A 298 13.53 6.07 -0.42
C ALA A 298 12.47 5.61 -1.44
N LEU A 299 11.48 6.46 -1.70
CA LEU A 299 10.50 6.18 -2.74
C LEU A 299 11.26 5.87 -4.04
N PRO A 300 10.94 4.78 -4.73
CA PRO A 300 11.60 4.48 -5.99
C PRO A 300 11.39 5.66 -6.92
N ARG A 301 12.49 6.23 -7.42
CA ARG A 301 12.41 7.30 -8.42
C ARG A 301 11.67 6.74 -9.63
N VAL A 302 10.66 7.47 -10.10
CA VAL A 302 9.91 7.14 -11.33
C VAL A 302 10.89 7.20 -12.51
N GLY A 303 11.54 6.07 -12.80
CA GLY A 303 12.67 5.94 -13.72
C GLY A 303 13.65 4.82 -13.36
N ALA A 304 13.65 4.35 -12.11
CA ALA A 304 14.41 3.19 -11.64
C ALA A 304 13.65 1.86 -11.78
N TRP A 305 12.45 1.88 -12.39
CA TRP A 305 11.66 0.68 -12.67
C TRP A 305 12.37 -0.19 -13.72
N VAL A 306 13.08 -1.23 -13.26
CA VAL A 306 13.43 -2.36 -14.12
C VAL A 306 12.15 -3.16 -14.30
N MET A 307 11.43 -2.92 -15.39
CA MET A 307 10.33 -3.79 -15.81
C MET A 307 10.88 -5.22 -15.95
N PRO A 308 10.15 -6.25 -15.47
CA PRO A 308 10.57 -7.63 -15.68
C PRO A 308 10.77 -7.87 -17.17
N SER A 309 11.90 -8.48 -17.52
CA SER A 309 12.40 -8.70 -18.89
C SER A 309 11.50 -9.60 -19.75
N SER A 310 10.34 -10.03 -19.24
CA SER A 310 9.34 -10.84 -19.95
C SER A 310 8.48 -10.04 -20.94
N LEU A 311 8.49 -8.71 -20.90
CA LEU A 311 7.99 -7.86 -21.98
C LEU A 311 9.19 -7.26 -22.71
N GLY A 312 9.52 -7.76 -23.91
CA GLY A 312 10.69 -7.41 -24.72
C GLY A 312 10.75 -5.94 -25.22
N TRP A 313 10.54 -4.97 -24.34
CA TRP A 313 10.68 -3.56 -24.62
C TRP A 313 12.12 -3.11 -24.38
N ARG A 314 12.80 -2.65 -25.44
CA ARG A 314 14.09 -1.97 -25.34
C ARG A 314 13.86 -0.47 -25.24
N PRO A 315 14.48 0.24 -24.29
CA PRO A 315 14.37 1.70 -24.24
C PRO A 315 15.03 2.31 -25.49
N PRO A 316 14.42 3.35 -26.10
CA PRO A 316 15.05 4.06 -27.20
C PRO A 316 16.33 4.74 -26.70
N THR A 317 17.42 4.53 -27.43
CA THR A 317 18.71 5.19 -27.19
C THR A 317 18.54 6.71 -27.24
N ARG A 318 19.01 7.40 -26.21
CA ARG A 318 19.02 8.87 -26.08
C ARG A 318 19.56 9.52 -27.36
N THR A 319 18.68 10.12 -28.17
CA THR A 319 19.05 11.18 -29.10
C THR A 319 18.79 12.53 -28.44
N ALA A 320 19.78 13.40 -28.49
CA ALA A 320 19.83 14.71 -27.87
C ALA A 320 18.59 15.56 -28.20
N GLY A 321 17.89 16.06 -27.18
CA GLY A 321 16.84 17.07 -27.36
C GLY A 321 15.59 16.99 -26.47
N CYS A 322 15.46 16.07 -25.52
CA CYS A 322 14.35 16.10 -24.56
C CYS A 322 14.72 16.93 -23.32
N ARG A 323 14.13 18.13 -23.21
CA ARG A 323 14.04 18.87 -21.95
C ARG A 323 13.23 18.04 -20.95
N GLU A 324 13.75 17.89 -19.73
CA GLU A 324 13.01 17.37 -18.58
C GLU A 324 11.74 18.19 -18.39
N VAL A 325 10.59 17.56 -18.63
CA VAL A 325 9.29 18.04 -18.16
C VAL A 325 9.06 17.36 -16.82
N ALA A 326 9.22 18.14 -15.75
CA ALA A 326 8.88 17.72 -14.40
C ALA A 326 7.39 17.33 -14.36
N PHE A 327 7.09 16.07 -14.04
CA PHE A 327 5.74 15.63 -13.74
C PHE A 327 5.56 15.52 -12.24
N SER A 328 4.50 16.19 -11.79
CA SER A 328 4.04 16.38 -10.42
C SER A 328 3.77 15.04 -9.74
N MET A 329 4.41 14.84 -8.59
CA MET A 329 4.09 13.80 -7.63
C MET A 329 2.99 14.33 -6.71
N TRP A 330 1.82 13.70 -6.70
CA TRP A 330 0.78 13.98 -5.70
C TRP A 330 0.67 12.83 -4.71
N VAL A 331 0.81 13.24 -3.46
CA VAL A 331 0.62 12.51 -2.22
C VAL A 331 -0.62 13.14 -1.57
N ILE A 332 -1.65 12.36 -1.31
CA ILE A 332 -2.77 12.83 -0.47
C ILE A 332 -2.39 12.57 0.99
N GLY A 333 -2.46 13.65 1.77
CA GLY A 333 -1.86 13.80 3.09
C GLY A 333 -2.71 13.33 4.28
N PRO A 334 -2.62 14.03 5.43
CA PRO A 334 -2.46 13.44 6.75
C PRO A 334 -3.78 12.98 7.39
N ILE A 335 -3.73 11.90 8.17
CA ILE A 335 -4.75 11.62 9.19
C ILE A 335 -4.60 12.71 10.27
N SER A 336 -5.51 13.68 10.24
CA SER A 336 -5.83 14.52 11.38
C SER A 336 -6.88 13.78 12.19
N ALA A 337 -6.59 13.51 13.46
CA ALA A 337 -7.63 13.25 14.44
C ALA A 337 -8.43 14.54 14.64
N ALA A 338 -9.75 14.43 14.58
CA ALA A 338 -10.72 15.36 15.13
C ALA A 338 -11.82 14.52 15.76
#